data_AF-A0A3M1TKU1-F1
#
_entry.id   AF-A0A3M1TKU1-F1
#
_cell.length_a   1.000
_cell.length_b   1.000
_cell.length_c   1.000
_cell.angle_alpha   90.00
_cell.angle_beta   90.00
_cell.angle_gamma   90.00
#
_symmetry.space_group_name_H-M   'P 1'
#
loop_
_entity.id
_entity.type
_entity.pdbx_description
1 polymer ?
#
loop_
_entity_poly.entity_id
_entity_poly.type
_entity_poly.pdbx_seq_one_letter_code
_entity_poly.pdbx_strand_id
1 'polypeptide(L)' 'MIVIFLLIGISLCIAGGALAAFIWAVNGRQYEDTYTPSIRILIDDSKQDYHDQESN' A
#
# COMPACT_ATOMS: atom_id res chain seq x y z
N MET A 1 13.20 3.29 42.60
CA MET A 1 12.02 2.41 42.33
C MET A 1 10.95 3.09 41.48
N ILE A 2 10.61 4.36 41.66
CA ILE A 2 9.63 5.10 40.82
C ILE A 2 9.97 5.10 39.31
N VAL A 3 11.26 5.17 38.97
CA VAL A 3 11.76 5.24 37.58
C VAL A 3 11.40 3.99 36.78
N ILE A 4 11.39 2.81 37.41
CA ILE A 4 11.05 1.55 36.74
C ILE A 4 9.57 1.56 36.33
N PHE A 5 8.68 2.01 37.20
CA PHE A 5 7.25 2.13 36.88
C PHE A 5 7.00 3.14 35.76
N LEU A 6 7.74 4.26 35.75
CA LEU A 6 7.67 5.26 34.69
C LEU A 6 8.16 4.71 33.34
N LEU A 7 9.28 3.98 33.32
CA LEU A 7 9.82 3.33 32.12
C LEU A 7 8.87 2.27 31.56
N ILE A 8 8.25 1.47 32.43
CA ILE A 8 7.24 0.47 32.02
C ILE A 8 6.06 1.18 31.35
N GLY A 9 5.52 2.23 31.96
CA GLY A 9 4.43 3.01 31.38
C GLY A 9 4.77 3.59 30.01
N ILE A 10 5.94 4.22 29.88
CA ILE A 10 6.43 4.77 28.60
C ILE A 10 6.59 3.66 27.55
N SER A 11 7.16 2.50 27.93
CA SER A 11 7.33 1.38 27.00
C SER A 11 5.99 0.84 26.49
N LEU A 12 4.97 0.78 27.37
CA LEU A 12 3.63 0.33 27.01
C LEU A 12 2.94 1.34 26.08
N CYS A 13 3.09 2.64 26.35
CA CYS A 13 2.58 3.70 25.48
C CYS A 13 3.21 3.64 24.08
N ILE A 14 4.54 3.44 23.99
CA ILE A 14 5.24 3.33 22.71
C ILE A 14 4.78 2.07 21.96
N ALA A 15 4.74 0.91 22.64
CA ALA A 15 4.31 -0.34 22.03
C ALA A 15 2.84 -0.29 21.57
N GLY A 16 1.95 0.25 22.42
CA GLY A 16 0.54 0.44 22.09
C GLY A 16 0.33 1.43 20.95
N GLY A 17 1.07 2.54 20.94
CA GLY A 17 1.03 3.53 19.86
C GLY A 17 1.51 2.97 18.53
N ALA A 18 2.61 2.21 18.54
CA ALA A 18 3.12 1.52 17.35
C ALA A 18 2.12 0.48 16.83
N LEU A 19 1.48 -0.29 17.71
CA LEU A 19 0.46 -1.26 17.33
C LEU A 19 -0.80 -0.58 16.75
N ALA A 20 -1.26 0.52 17.35
CA ALA A 20 -2.40 1.29 16.85
C ALA A 20 -2.11 1.91 15.47
N ALA A 21 -0.91 2.49 15.28
CA ALA A 21 -0.46 3.01 14.00
C ALA A 21 -0.36 1.91 12.93
N PHE A 22 0.12 0.72 13.31
CA PHE A 22 0.18 -0.44 12.42
C PHE A 22 -1.22 -0.88 11.94
N ILE A 23 -2.18 -1.01 12.87
CA ILE A 23 -3.56 -1.38 12.52
C ILE A 23 -4.20 -0.31 11.61
N TRP A 24 -3.99 0.97 11.91
CA TRP A 24 -4.46 2.06 11.08
C TRP A 24 -3.87 2.02 9.67
N ALA A 25 -2.57 1.74 9.53
CA ALA A 25 -1.89 1.64 8.25
C ALA A 25 -2.39 0.45 7.41
N VAL A 26 -2.60 -0.72 8.02
CA VAL A 26 -3.09 -1.94 7.31
C VAL A 26 -4.55 -1.79 6.90
N ASN A 27 -5.38 -1.11 7.69
CA ASN A 27 -6.74 -0.77 7.31
C ASN A 27 -6.82 0.38 6.31
N GLY A 28 -5.70 1.06 6.04
CA GLY A 28 -5.57 1.99 4.93
C GLY A 28 -5.79 1.22 3.64
N ARG A 29 -6.79 1.63 2.87
CA ARG A 29 -7.26 0.94 1.66
C ARG A 29 -6.27 1.01 0.48
N GLN A 30 -4.97 0.94 0.72
CA GLN A 30 -3.89 0.97 -0.27
C GLN A 30 -3.96 -0.19 -1.31
N TYR A 31 -4.93 -1.08 -1.18
CA TYR A 31 -5.16 -2.26 -2.03
C TYR A 31 -6.21 -2.05 -3.11
N GLU A 32 -6.79 -0.85 -3.28
CA GLU A 32 -7.71 -0.60 -4.40
C GLU A 32 -7.02 -0.52 -5.77
N ASP A 33 -5.71 -0.32 -5.81
CA ASP A 33 -4.94 -0.29 -7.06
C ASP A 33 -4.58 -1.70 -7.52
N THR A 34 -5.60 -2.51 -7.79
CA THR A 34 -5.48 -3.89 -8.29
C THR A 34 -5.11 -3.94 -9.78
N TYR A 35 -5.03 -2.79 -10.46
CA TYR A 35 -4.82 -2.70 -11.90
C TYR A 35 -3.64 -1.80 -12.24
N THR A 36 -2.46 -2.40 -12.34
CA THR A 36 -1.21 -1.68 -12.55
C THR A 36 -1.14 -1.02 -13.94
N PRO A 37 -0.77 0.27 -14.04
CA PRO A 37 -0.69 1.00 -15.32
C PRO A 37 0.32 0.39 -16.30
N SER A 38 1.28 -0.40 -15.83
CA SER A 38 2.27 -1.10 -16.67
C SER A 38 1.65 -2.17 -17.58
N ILE A 39 0.49 -2.73 -17.24
CA ILE A 39 -0.17 -3.76 -18.08
C ILE A 39 -0.99 -3.10 -19.19
N ARG A 40 -1.51 -1.89 -18.93
CA ARG A 40 -2.28 -1.11 -19.92
C ARG A 40 -1.47 -0.83 -21.18
N ILE A 41 -0.22 -0.38 -21.04
CA ILE A 41 0.60 0.02 -22.20
C ILE A 41 0.97 -1.16 -23.11
N LEU A 42 1.23 -2.34 -22.53
CA LEU A 42 1.54 -3.56 -23.30
C LEU A 42 0.32 -4.09 -24.08
N ILE A 43 -0.89 -3.93 -23.54
CA ILE A 43 -2.14 -4.38 -24.16
C ILE A 43 -2.66 -3.35 -25.18
N ASP A 44 -2.47 -2.05 -24.93
CA ASP A 44 -2.90 -1.01 -25.87
C ASP A 44 -1.97 -0.92 -27.08
N ASP A 45 -0.64 -1.03 -26.92
CA ASP A 45 0.30 -1.07 -28.06
C ASP A 45 -0.01 -2.23 -29.00
N SER A 46 -0.37 -3.39 -28.45
CA SER A 46 -0.73 -4.57 -29.26
C SER A 46 -2.08 -4.46 -29.98
N LYS A 47 -2.97 -3.56 -29.58
CA LYS A 47 -4.24 -3.31 -30.30
C LYS A 47 -4.09 -2.32 -31.45
N GLN A 48 -3.15 -1.39 -31.34
CA GLN A 48 -2.87 -0.39 -32.37
C GLN A 48 -2.35 -1.07 -33.66
N ASP A 49 -1.44 -2.05 -33.51
CA ASP A 49 -0.83 -2.79 -34.63
C ASP A 49 -1.84 -3.61 -35.47
N TYR A 50 -2.98 -4.02 -34.89
CA TYR A 50 -4.02 -4.76 -35.61
C TYR A 50 -4.93 -3.84 -36.42
N HIS A 51 -5.16 -2.61 -35.97
CA HIS A 51 -6.06 -1.68 -36.64
C HIS A 51 -5.44 -1.05 -37.90
N ASP A 52 -4.10 -0.98 -37.95
CA ASP A 52 -3.36 -0.43 -39.08
C ASP A 52 -3.13 -1.45 -40.22
N GLN A 53 -3.30 -2.76 -39.96
CA GLN A 53 -3.17 -3.81 -40.98
C GLN A 53 -4.46 -4.06 -41.76
N GLU A 54 -5.63 -3.73 -41.22
CA GLU A 54 -6.92 -3.94 -41.90
C GLU A 54 -7.34 -2.73 -42.75
N SER A 55 -6.67 -1.57 -42.61
CA SER A 55 -6.99 -0.34 -43.35
C SER A 55 -6.09 -0.06 -44.57
N ASN A 56 -5.26 -1.01 -45.01
CA ASN A 56 -4.40 -0.88 -46.19
C ASN A 56 -4.64 -1.97 -47.24
#